data_AF-A0A916K1R1-F1
#
_entry.id   AF-A0A916K1R1-F1
#
_cell.length_a   1.000
_cell.length_b   1.000
_cell.length_c   1.000
_cell.angle_alpha   90.00
_cell.angle_beta   90.00
_cell.angle_gamma   90.00
#
_symmetry.space_group_name_H-M   'P 1'
#
loop_
_entity.id
_entity.type
_entity.pdbx_description
1 polymer ?
#
loop_
_entity_poly.entity_id
_entity_poly.type
_entity_poly.pdbx_seq_one_letter_code
_entity_poly.pdbx_strand_id
1 'polypeptide(L)'
;MSRHHRAQQWSTHSPKLREKLTAMMRRSGGQLPCVECGNPVVLGLHKWQVGHRRDAGKGGKATLANVGPVHCKSFDQSGRTVWPRNCNQIAGGKAGARVTNGRRRAAQDIRAW
;
A
#
# COMPACT_ATOMS: atom_id res chain seq x y z
N MET A 1 11.02 5.54 2.68
CA MET A 1 10.95 5.21 1.24
C MET A 1 11.97 4.11 0.96
N SER A 2 11.59 2.97 0.35
CA SER A 2 12.50 1.83 0.14
C SER A 2 13.54 2.10 -0.97
N ARG A 3 14.68 1.38 -0.98
CA ARG A 3 15.68 1.46 -2.08
C ARG A 3 15.03 1.22 -3.45
N HIS A 4 14.07 0.29 -3.52
CA HIS A 4 13.31 -0.02 -4.72
C HIS A 4 12.41 1.13 -5.17
N HIS A 5 11.80 1.87 -4.24
CA HIS A 5 11.02 3.07 -4.56
C HIS A 5 11.89 4.24 -5.03
N ARG A 6 13.12 4.37 -4.53
CA ARG A 6 14.08 5.36 -5.04
C ARG A 6 14.50 5.01 -6.47
N ALA A 7 14.83 3.74 -6.73
CA ALA A 7 15.21 3.26 -8.06
C ALA A 7 14.08 3.43 -9.10
N GLN A 8 12.83 3.29 -8.67
CA GLN A 8 11.64 3.51 -9.51
C GLN A 8 11.12 4.95 -9.50
N GLN A 9 11.86 5.92 -8.95
CA GLN A 9 11.46 7.34 -8.86
C GLN A 9 10.02 7.55 -8.35
N TRP A 10 9.65 6.80 -7.31
CA TRP A 10 8.27 6.74 -6.81
C TRP A 10 7.72 8.11 -6.39
N SER A 11 8.55 8.98 -5.81
CA SER A 11 8.16 10.35 -5.46
C SER A 11 7.72 11.18 -6.66
N THR A 12 8.28 10.90 -7.85
CA THR A 12 7.95 11.59 -9.10
C THR A 12 6.72 10.98 -9.77
N HIS A 13 6.58 9.65 -9.74
CA HIS A 13 5.47 8.96 -10.41
C HIS A 13 4.19 8.89 -9.59
N SER A 14 4.29 8.79 -8.26
CA SER A 14 3.12 8.58 -7.39
C SER A 14 2.09 9.71 -7.44
N PRO A 15 2.43 11.02 -7.56
CA PRO A 15 1.43 12.06 -7.72
C PRO A 15 0.65 11.91 -9.03
N LYS A 16 1.36 11.67 -10.14
CA LYS A 16 0.76 11.45 -11.47
C LYS A 16 -0.15 10.21 -11.48
N LEU A 17 0.26 9.14 -10.80
CA LEU A 17 -0.57 7.94 -10.64
C LEU A 17 -1.80 8.20 -9.77
N ARG A 18 -1.65 9.01 -8.72
CA ARG A 18 -2.76 9.40 -7.84
C ARG A 18 -3.82 10.21 -8.60
N GLU A 19 -3.41 11.14 -9.46
CA GLU A 19 -4.33 11.90 -10.31
C GLU A 19 -5.12 10.99 -11.25
N LYS A 20 -4.42 10.07 -11.94
CA LYS A 20 -5.07 9.09 -12.82
C LYS A 20 -6.04 8.17 -12.07
N LEU A 21 -5.66 7.71 -10.87
CA LEU A 21 -6.53 6.93 -10.00
C LEU A 21 -7.73 7.72 -9.51
N THR A 22 -7.55 8.99 -9.17
CA THR A 22 -8.64 9.89 -8.78
C THR A 22 -9.63 10.07 -9.93
N ALA A 23 -9.15 10.26 -11.15
CA ALA A 23 -9.99 10.33 -12.34
C ALA A 23 -10.76 9.02 -12.57
N MET A 24 -10.11 7.86 -12.39
CA MET A 24 -10.78 6.56 -12.47
C MET A 24 -11.86 6.38 -11.40
N MET A 25 -11.59 6.78 -10.15
CA MET A 25 -12.56 6.73 -9.06
C MET A 25 -13.77 7.61 -9.36
N ARG A 26 -13.56 8.85 -9.83
CA ARG A 26 -14.65 9.76 -10.23
C ARG A 26 -15.53 9.15 -11.32
N ARG A 27 -14.92 8.52 -12.34
CA ARG A 27 -15.68 7.81 -13.39
C ARG A 27 -16.43 6.58 -12.89
N SER A 28 -15.95 5.96 -11.82
CA SER A 28 -16.53 4.73 -11.24
C SER A 28 -17.52 5.03 -10.10
N GLY A 29 -18.25 6.15 -10.18
CA GLY A 29 -19.22 6.55 -9.16
C GLY A 29 -18.59 7.02 -7.84
N GLY A 30 -17.33 7.44 -7.85
CA GLY A 30 -16.62 7.94 -6.66
C GLY A 30 -15.88 6.87 -5.87
N GLN A 31 -15.84 5.61 -6.33
CA GLN A 31 -15.22 4.51 -5.60
C GLN A 31 -14.37 3.58 -6.46
N LEU A 32 -13.34 2.97 -5.85
CA LEU A 32 -12.57 1.87 -6.44
C LEU A 32 -12.16 0.87 -5.35
N PRO A 33 -12.04 -0.43 -5.67
CA PRO A 33 -11.62 -1.43 -4.69
C PRO A 33 -10.19 -1.19 -4.22
N CYS A 34 -9.98 -1.29 -2.91
CA CYS A 34 -8.67 -1.25 -2.28
C CYS A 34 -7.85 -2.47 -2.72
N VAL A 35 -6.61 -2.27 -3.16
CA VAL A 35 -5.79 -3.39 -3.65
C VAL A 35 -5.39 -4.40 -2.58
N GLU A 36 -5.46 -4.01 -1.30
CA GLU A 36 -5.06 -4.87 -0.17
C GLU A 36 -6.23 -5.63 0.46
N CYS A 37 -7.38 -4.97 0.64
CA CYS A 37 -8.51 -5.54 1.38
C CYS A 37 -9.77 -5.77 0.56
N GLY A 38 -9.78 -5.40 -0.72
CA GLY A 38 -10.92 -5.55 -1.63
C GLY A 38 -12.06 -4.55 -1.40
N ASN A 39 -12.22 -4.03 -0.18
CA ASN A 39 -13.28 -3.05 0.14
C ASN A 39 -13.15 -1.76 -0.68
N PRO A 40 -14.26 -1.09 -1.01
CA PRO A 40 -14.22 0.15 -1.77
C PRO A 40 -13.52 1.27 -0.97
N VAL A 41 -12.61 1.96 -1.65
CA VAL A 41 -12.12 3.28 -1.26
C VAL A 41 -13.07 4.31 -1.87
N VAL A 42 -13.75 5.08 -1.03
CA VAL A 42 -14.72 6.10 -1.45
C VAL A 42 -14.06 7.47 -1.39
N LEU A 43 -14.10 8.22 -2.49
CA LEU A 43 -13.60 9.59 -2.54
C LEU A 43 -14.42 10.50 -1.61
N GLY A 44 -13.75 11.41 -0.91
CA GLY A 44 -14.38 12.34 0.04
C GLY A 44 -14.64 11.75 1.42
N LEU A 45 -14.92 10.44 1.50
CA LEU A 45 -15.11 9.75 2.79
C LEU A 45 -13.78 9.20 3.33
N HIS A 46 -13.02 8.47 2.52
CA HIS A 46 -11.81 7.77 2.99
C HIS A 46 -10.53 8.56 2.68
N LYS A 47 -9.59 8.59 3.63
CA LYS A 47 -8.19 8.91 3.27
C LYS A 47 -7.58 7.69 2.59
N TRP A 48 -6.80 7.93 1.54
CA TRP A 48 -6.20 6.85 0.76
C TRP A 48 -4.87 7.26 0.12
N GLN A 49 -4.11 6.26 -0.32
CA GLN A 49 -2.81 6.40 -0.98
C GLN A 49 -2.67 5.42 -2.15
N VAL A 50 -1.66 5.63 -2.99
CA VAL A 50 -1.33 4.70 -4.07
C VAL A 50 -0.53 3.54 -3.50
N GLY A 51 -1.04 2.33 -3.64
CA GLY A 51 -0.34 1.08 -3.29
C GLY A 51 -0.03 0.24 -4.51
N HIS A 52 0.91 -0.69 -4.38
CA HIS A 52 1.21 -1.67 -5.41
C HIS A 52 0.40 -2.94 -5.18
N ARG A 53 -0.07 -3.59 -6.24
CA ARG A 53 -0.66 -4.93 -6.20
C ARG A 53 0.42 -5.99 -6.03
N ARG A 54 1.50 -5.88 -6.82
CA ARG A 54 2.75 -6.63 -6.62
C ARG A 54 3.78 -5.70 -6.00
N ASP A 55 4.34 -6.11 -4.86
CA ASP A 55 5.36 -5.33 -4.14
C ASP A 55 6.49 -4.83 -5.05
N ALA A 56 6.90 -3.57 -4.87
CA ALA A 56 8.03 -2.99 -5.60
C ALA A 56 9.33 -3.78 -5.40
N GLY A 57 9.55 -4.34 -4.20
CA GLY A 57 10.69 -5.20 -3.88
C GLY A 57 10.65 -6.58 -4.55
N LYS A 58 9.49 -7.01 -5.07
CA LYS A 58 9.31 -8.27 -5.81
C LYS A 58 9.23 -8.05 -7.32
N GLY A 59 9.69 -6.89 -7.81
CA GLY A 59 9.65 -6.53 -9.24
C GLY A 59 8.34 -5.89 -9.70
N GLY A 60 7.46 -5.48 -8.79
CA GLY A 60 6.28 -4.71 -9.14
C GLY A 60 6.66 -3.33 -9.68
N LYS A 61 6.25 -3.01 -10.90
CA LYS A 61 6.47 -1.71 -11.54
C LYS A 61 5.38 -0.71 -11.12
N ALA A 62 5.72 0.58 -11.10
CA ALA A 62 4.79 1.69 -10.84
C ALA A 62 3.89 2.02 -12.06
N THR A 63 3.15 1.03 -12.56
CA THR A 63 2.22 1.18 -13.70
C THR A 63 0.76 1.13 -13.22
N LEU A 64 -0.17 1.74 -13.96
CA LEU A 64 -1.61 1.69 -13.62
C LEU A 64 -2.16 0.27 -13.48
N ALA A 65 -1.61 -0.69 -14.24
CA ALA A 65 -1.98 -2.10 -14.12
C ALA A 65 -1.56 -2.72 -12.77
N ASN A 66 -0.48 -2.23 -12.16
CA ASN A 66 0.08 -2.78 -10.93
C ASN A 66 -0.11 -1.87 -9.71
N VAL A 67 -0.78 -0.72 -9.85
CA VAL A 67 -1.12 0.14 -8.73
C VAL A 67 -2.63 0.26 -8.55
N GLY A 68 -3.03 0.71 -7.37
CA GLY A 68 -4.41 1.07 -7.09
C GLY A 68 -4.54 1.82 -5.78
N PRO A 69 -5.77 2.22 -5.41
CA PRO A 69 -6.00 2.91 -4.16
C PRO A 69 -5.86 1.94 -2.99
N VAL A 70 -5.35 2.44 -1.87
CA VAL A 70 -5.25 1.71 -0.61
C VAL A 70 -5.71 2.61 0.52
N HIS A 71 -6.54 2.06 1.41
CA HIS A 71 -7.02 2.82 2.57
C HIS A 71 -5.89 3.25 3.49
N CYS A 72 -6.03 4.48 3.95
CA CYS A 72 -5.33 5.00 5.12
C CYS A 72 -6.31 5.06 6.30
N LYS A 73 -5.77 5.04 7.52
CA LYS A 73 -6.52 5.33 8.72
C LYS A 73 -7.08 6.76 8.61
N SER A 74 -8.39 6.88 8.78
CA SER A 74 -9.09 8.17 8.66
C SER A 74 -10.13 8.34 9.75
N PHE A 75 -10.37 9.60 10.09
CA PHE A 75 -11.36 10.04 11.06
C PHE A 75 -12.24 11.10 10.43
N ASP A 76 -13.49 11.21 10.88
CA ASP A 76 -14.39 12.29 10.49
C ASP A 76 -14.09 13.57 11.30
N GLN A 77 -14.83 14.63 11.03
CA GLN A 77 -14.68 15.92 11.73
C GLN A 77 -14.99 15.82 13.24
N SER A 78 -15.75 14.81 13.67
CA SER A 78 -16.06 14.53 15.08
C SER A 78 -15.03 13.62 15.77
N GLY A 79 -13.96 13.25 15.06
CA GLY A 79 -12.93 12.33 15.57
C GLY A 79 -13.32 10.85 15.56
N ARG A 80 -14.50 10.49 15.01
CA ARG A 80 -14.90 9.09 14.87
C ARG A 80 -14.13 8.43 13.75
N THR A 81 -13.80 7.16 13.95
CA THR A 81 -13.05 6.38 12.97
C THR A 81 -13.90 6.13 11.73
N VAL A 82 -13.45 6.63 10.58
CA VAL A 82 -14.05 6.34 9.27
C VAL A 82 -13.44 5.07 8.69
N TRP A 83 -12.11 4.93 8.82
CA TRP A 83 -11.42 3.71 8.46
C TRP A 83 -10.36 3.36 9.49
N PRO A 84 -10.37 2.14 10.06
CA PRO A 84 -9.63 1.86 11.29
C PRO A 84 -8.12 1.69 11.10
N ARG A 85 -7.65 1.44 9.86
CA ARG A 85 -6.27 0.96 9.65
C ARG A 85 -5.63 1.39 8.34
N ASN A 86 -4.30 1.48 8.33
CA ASN A 86 -3.51 1.65 7.11
C ASN A 86 -3.30 0.30 6.43
N CYS A 87 -4.07 0.00 5.38
CA CYS A 87 -4.00 -1.31 4.71
C CYS A 87 -2.61 -1.59 4.12
N ASN A 88 -1.97 -0.61 3.47
CA ASN A 88 -0.63 -0.76 2.88
C ASN A 88 0.46 -1.00 3.93
N GLN A 89 0.37 -0.35 5.10
CA GLN A 89 1.38 -0.48 6.15
C GLN A 89 1.30 -1.83 6.85
N ILE A 90 0.10 -2.42 6.95
CA ILE A 90 -0.06 -3.78 7.48
C ILE A 90 0.59 -4.80 6.55
N ALA A 91 0.40 -4.66 5.23
CA ALA A 91 1.01 -5.55 4.25
C ALA A 91 2.54 -5.43 4.22
N GLY A 92 3.06 -4.20 4.13
CA GLY A 92 4.51 -3.94 4.20
C GLY A 92 5.14 -4.37 5.53
N GLY A 93 4.43 -4.14 6.65
CA GLY A 93 4.86 -4.56 7.98
C GLY A 93 4.92 -6.08 8.13
N LYS A 94 3.92 -6.81 7.62
CA LYS A 94 3.92 -8.29 7.59
C LYS A 94 5.07 -8.83 6.73
N ALA A 95 5.34 -8.24 5.57
CA ALA A 95 6.45 -8.64 4.71
C ALA A 95 7.81 -8.40 5.41
N GLY A 96 7.99 -7.23 6.03
CA GLY A 96 9.20 -6.92 6.80
C GLY A 96 9.40 -7.86 7.99
N ALA A 97 8.33 -8.12 8.75
CA ALA A 97 8.37 -9.06 9.87
C ALA A 97 8.75 -10.48 9.43
N ARG A 98 8.25 -10.96 8.28
CA ARG A 98 8.65 -12.27 7.72
C ARG A 98 10.14 -12.33 7.41
N VAL A 99 10.72 -11.29 6.82
CA VAL A 99 12.16 -11.23 6.51
C VAL A 99 12.99 -11.25 7.81
N THR A 100 12.63 -10.42 8.78
CA THR A 100 13.33 -10.34 10.07
C THR A 100 13.23 -11.66 10.84
N ASN A 101 12.04 -12.25 10.90
CA ASN A 101 11.82 -13.53 11.58
C ASN A 101 12.55 -14.68 10.88
N GLY A 102 12.59 -14.68 9.53
CA GLY A 102 13.40 -15.64 8.76
C GLY A 102 14.89 -15.53 9.06
N ARG A 103 15.43 -14.31 9.13
CA ARG A 103 16.83 -14.07 9.52
C ARG A 103 17.13 -14.51 10.95
N ARG A 104 16.23 -14.23 11.91
CA ARG A 104 16.39 -14.70 13.30
C ARG A 104 16.40 -16.22 13.39
N ARG A 105 15.53 -16.91 12.65
CA ARG A 105 15.52 -18.37 12.61
C ARG A 105 16.79 -18.94 11.98
N ALA A 106 17.27 -18.37 10.87
CA ALA A 106 18.53 -18.79 10.25
C ALA A 106 19.76 -18.55 11.17
N ALA A 107 19.74 -17.48 11.96
CA ALA A 107 20.79 -17.21 12.95
C ALA A 107 20.71 -18.09 14.21
N GLN A 108 19.58 -18.75 14.46
CA GLN A 108 19.41 -19.73 15.53
C GLN A 108 19.78 -21.16 15.08
N ASP A 109 19.93 -21.38 13.78
CA ASP A 109 20.22 -22.69 13.17
C ASP A 109 21.73 -23.01 13.13
N ILE A 110 22.51 -22.38 14.01
CA ILE A 110 23.89 -22.77 14.30
C ILE A 110 23.84 -23.77 15.47
N ARG A 111 23.28 -24.95 15.24
CA ARG A 111 23.58 -26.08 16.14
C ARG A 111 25.00 -26.52 15.82
N ALA A 112 25.89 -26.36 16.79
CA ALA A 112 27.15 -27.06 16.84
C ALA A 112 26.83 -28.54 17.10
N TRP A 113 26.80 -29.34 16.04
CA TRP A 113 27.13 -30.76 16.10
C TRP A 113 28.27 -31.00 15.12
#